data_AF-A0A1B1NGG2-F1
#
_entry.id   AF-A0A1B1NGG2-F1
#
_cell.length_a   1.000
_cell.length_b   1.000
_cell.length_c   1.000
_cell.angle_alpha   90.00
_cell.angle_beta   90.00
_cell.angle_gamma   90.00
#
_symmetry.space_group_name_H-M   'P 1'
#
loop_
_entity.id
_entity.type
_entity.pdbx_description
1 polymer ?
#
loop_
_entity_poly.entity_id
_entity_poly.type
_entity_poly.pdbx_seq_one_letter_code
_entity_poly.pdbx_strand_id
1 'polypeptide(L)' 'MLGALMIVGGVVVILSTPVSFGWFAYQPVEPVRILVWQDVVGPITICVGAVLLALGSYLLGRRSREG' A
#
# COMPACT_ATOMS: atom_id res chain seq x y z
N MET A 1 3.97 8.41 -12.63
CA MET A 1 4.51 8.73 -11.29
C MET A 1 3.49 8.49 -10.17
N LEU A 2 2.26 9.03 -10.26
CA LEU A 2 1.22 8.87 -9.21
C LEU A 2 0.94 7.41 -8.79
N GLY A 3 0.79 6.47 -9.73
CA GLY A 3 0.52 5.08 -9.37
C GLY A 3 1.67 4.38 -8.63
N ALA A 4 2.93 4.72 -8.93
CA ALA A 4 4.09 4.18 -8.20
C ALA A 4 4.13 4.72 -6.77
N LEU A 5 3.80 6.00 -6.58
CA LEU A 5 3.70 6.62 -5.25
C LEU A 5 2.60 5.97 -4.40
N MET A 6 1.46 5.61 -5.01
CA MET A 6 0.37 4.92 -4.31
C MET A 6 0.75 3.50 -3.88
N ILE A 7 1.50 2.76 -4.71
CA ILE A 7 2.02 1.44 -4.32
C ILE A 7 3.00 1.57 -3.15
N VAL A 8 3.96 2.48 -3.25
CA VAL A 8 4.94 2.71 -2.18
C VAL A 8 4.24 3.16 -0.90
N GLY A 9 3.27 4.06 -0.99
CA GLY A 9 2.47 4.51 0.15
C GLY A 9 1.70 3.36 0.81
N GLY A 10 1.06 2.48 0.03
CA GLY A 10 0.36 1.31 0.56
C GLY A 10 1.30 0.33 1.27
N VAL A 11 2.49 0.08 0.71
CA VAL A 11 3.51 -0.77 1.34
C VAL A 11 4.01 -0.14 2.65
N VAL A 12 4.28 1.15 2.68
CA VAL A 12 4.72 1.86 3.89
C VAL A 12 3.64 1.82 4.97
N VAL A 13 2.36 1.96 4.62
CA VAL A 13 1.24 1.86 5.57
C VAL A 13 1.17 0.48 6.19
N ILE A 14 1.34 -0.59 5.40
CA ILE A 14 1.38 -1.97 5.90
C ILE A 14 2.56 -2.16 6.86
N LEU A 15 3.74 -1.66 6.51
CA LEU A 15 4.96 -1.83 7.32
C LEU A 15 5.00 -0.93 8.57
N SER A 16 4.17 0.10 8.62
CA SER A 16 4.09 1.02 9.76
C SER A 16 3.27 0.46 10.93
N THR A 17 2.73 -0.76 10.82
CA THR A 17 2.15 -1.46 11.97
C THR A 17 3.20 -1.55 13.08
N PRO A 18 2.99 -0.96 14.27
CA PRO A 18 3.96 -1.03 15.34
C PRO A 18 4.05 -2.46 15.87
N VAL A 19 5.07 -3.20 15.44
CA VAL A 19 5.25 -4.61 15.83
C VAL A 19 5.97 -4.74 17.18
N SER A 20 6.75 -3.72 17.57
CA SER A 20 7.34 -3.55 18.90
C SER A 20 8.22 -2.29 18.88
N PHE A 21 8.01 -1.32 19.77
CA PHE A 21 8.87 -0.14 19.90
C PHE A 21 9.26 0.08 21.37
N GLY A 22 10.55 -0.10 21.70
CA GLY A 22 11.14 0.20 23.01
C GLY A 22 10.98 -0.87 24.10
N TRP A 23 11.43 -0.54 25.34
CA TRP A 23 11.43 -1.36 26.57
C TRP A 23 10.11 -2.07 26.95
N PHE A 24 9.02 -1.82 26.21
CA PHE A 24 7.78 -2.57 26.28
C PHE A 24 7.72 -3.59 25.14
N ALA A 25 8.49 -4.67 25.30
CA ALA A 25 8.16 -5.92 24.63
C ALA A 25 6.88 -6.44 25.30
N TYR A 26 5.73 -5.92 24.86
CA TYR A 26 4.44 -6.45 25.27
C TYR A 26 4.48 -7.94 24.96
N GLN A 27 4.43 -8.74 26.02
CA GLN A 27 4.16 -10.17 25.96
C GLN A 27 3.03 -10.39 24.94
N PRO A 28 3.04 -11.46 24.13
CA PRO A 28 1.96 -11.74 23.19
C PRO A 28 0.70 -12.08 23.99
N VAL A 29 0.05 -11.06 24.55
CA VAL A 29 -1.35 -11.08 24.96
C VAL A 29 -2.04 -11.40 23.66
N GLU A 30 -2.64 -12.60 23.57
CA GLU A 30 -3.34 -13.04 22.37
C GLU A 30 -4.12 -11.86 21.82
N PRO A 31 -3.75 -11.36 20.63
CA PRO A 31 -4.47 -10.23 20.09
C PRO A 31 -5.83 -10.80 19.76
N VAL A 32 -6.85 -10.39 20.51
CA VAL A 32 -8.12 -10.08 19.88
C VAL A 32 -7.72 -9.17 18.72
N ARG A 33 -7.52 -9.74 17.53
CA ARG A 33 -7.16 -9.00 16.32
C ARG A 33 -8.42 -8.23 15.95
N ILE A 34 -8.61 -7.13 16.65
CA ILE A 34 -9.50 -6.07 16.22
C ILE A 34 -8.95 -5.68 14.86
N LEU A 35 -9.72 -5.97 13.81
CA LEU A 35 -9.38 -5.69 12.41
C LEU A 35 -8.65 -4.34 12.32
N VAL A 36 -7.35 -4.36 12.04
CA VAL A 36 -6.58 -3.12 12.02
C VAL A 36 -6.92 -2.44 10.71
N TRP A 37 -7.29 -1.15 10.74
CA TRP A 37 -7.72 -0.43 9.52
C TRP A 37 -6.67 -0.48 8.40
N GLN A 38 -5.39 -0.67 8.76
CA GLN A 38 -4.27 -0.85 7.84
C GLN A 38 -4.36 -2.14 7.02
N ASP A 39 -4.97 -3.20 7.55
CA ASP A 39 -5.20 -4.48 6.84
C ASP A 39 -6.17 -4.29 5.67
N VAL A 40 -7.02 -3.26 5.72
CA VAL A 40 -7.98 -2.93 4.66
C VAL A 40 -7.41 -1.85 3.75
N VAL A 41 -6.88 -0.77 4.33
CA VAL A 41 -6.41 0.41 3.58
C VAL A 41 -5.12 0.11 2.80
N GLY A 42 -4.21 -0.69 3.34
CA GLY A 42 -2.96 -1.07 2.67
C GLY A 42 -3.21 -1.75 1.31
N PRO A 43 -3.95 -2.88 1.28
CA PRO A 43 -4.26 -3.58 0.03
C PRO A 43 -5.03 -2.71 -0.97
N ILE A 44 -6.04 -1.94 -0.52
CA ILE A 44 -6.81 -1.04 -1.40
C ILE A 44 -5.89 -0.02 -2.08
N THR A 45 -4.99 0.59 -1.32
CA THR A 45 -4.07 1.62 -1.83
C THR A 45 -3.12 1.02 -2.89
N ILE A 46 -2.62 -0.19 -2.66
CA ILE A 46 -1.77 -0.92 -3.63
C ILE A 46 -2.55 -1.22 -4.91
N CYS A 47 -3.78 -1.76 -4.80
CA CYS A 47 -4.62 -2.07 -5.97
C CYS A 47 -4.92 -0.81 -6.79
N VAL A 48 -5.30 0.29 -6.15
CA VAL A 48 -5.56 1.57 -6.82
C VAL A 48 -4.29 2.08 -7.52
N GLY A 49 -3.13 2.00 -6.86
CA GLY A 49 -1.85 2.39 -7.45
C GLY A 49 -1.49 1.55 -8.69
N ALA A 50 -1.70 0.24 -8.64
CA ALA A 50 -1.46 -0.66 -9.76
C ALA A 50 -2.37 -0.34 -10.97
N VAL A 51 -3.66 -0.09 -10.73
CA VAL A 51 -4.60 0.30 -11.79
C VAL A 51 -4.19 1.62 -12.45
N LEU A 52 -3.81 2.62 -11.65
CA LEU A 52 -3.35 3.91 -12.17
C LEU A 52 -2.04 3.79 -12.95
N LEU A 53 -1.13 2.90 -12.54
CA LEU A 53 0.09 2.61 -13.33
C LEU A 53 -0.25 1.96 -14.67
N ALA A 54 -1.12 0.95 -14.69
CA ALA A 54 -1.49 0.24 -15.90
C ALA A 54 -2.22 1.16 -16.90
N LEU A 55 -3.16 1.98 -16.43
CA LEU A 55 -3.83 2.98 -17.27
C LEU A 55 -2.85 4.04 -17.76
N GLY A 56 -1.99 4.54 -16.88
CA GLY A 56 -0.97 5.53 -17.23
C GLY A 56 -0.01 5.02 -18.31
N SER A 57 0.50 3.79 -18.17
CA SER A 57 1.40 3.19 -19.15
C SER A 57 0.70 2.88 -20.47
N TYR A 58 -0.55 2.43 -20.42
CA TYR A 58 -1.37 2.19 -21.61
C TYR A 58 -1.61 3.47 -22.42
N LEU A 59 -2.02 4.57 -21.75
CA LEU A 59 -2.27 5.85 -22.40
C LEU A 59 -0.98 6.45 -23.00
N LEU A 60 0.14 6.32 -22.28
CA LEU A 60 1.44 6.79 -22.76
C LEU A 60 1.88 6.00 -24.00
N GLY A 61 1.75 4.67 -23.96
CA GLY A 61 2.07 3.78 -25.08
C GLY A 61 1.15 3.99 -26.28
N ARG A 62 -0.13 4.30 -26.06
CA ARG A 62 -1.07 4.67 -27.12
C ARG A 62 -0.66 5.96 -27.80
N ARG A 63 -0.39 7.04 -27.04
CA ARG A 63 0.06 8.31 -27.62
C ARG A 63 1.37 8.18 -28.40
N SER A 64 2.29 7.35 -27.93
CA SER A 64 3.56 7.10 -28.63
C SER A 64 3.40 6.36 -29.97
N ARG A 65 2.26 5.70 -30.22
CA ARG A 65 1.97 5.00 -31.48
C ARG A 65 1.17 5.86 -32.48
N GLU A 66 0.58 6.95 -32.00
CA GLU A 66 -0.26 7.86 -32.79
C GLU A 66 0.54 9.07 -33.35
N GLY A 67 1.81 9.25 -32.95
CA GLY A 67 2.72 10.30 -33.45
C GLY A 67 3.89 9.72 -34.22
#